data_AF-A0A821SGD3-F1
#
_entry.id   AF-A0A821SGD3-F1
#
_cell.length_a   1.000
_cell.length_b   1.000
_cell.length_c   1.000
_cell.angle_alpha   90.00
_cell.angle_beta   90.00
_cell.angle_gamma   90.00
#
_symmetry.space_group_name_H-M   'P 1'
#
loop_
_entity.id
_entity.type
_entity.pdbx_description
1 polymer ?
#
loop_
_entity_poly.entity_id
_entity_poly.type
_entity_poly.pdbx_seq_one_letter_code
_entity_poly.pdbx_strand_id
1 'polypeptide(L)'
;MSNETCRCDQTSNCIYPAGIYNQSKAIIPNEAFSNDASLLFAVPGVQVGCVPQNALLQSTLECFYNQSCLDIVITLTGALRTVSALNISNSISRFHPTTTIGYRDRVWNMVRIAYEKVTTFNLFKTALTDVEQGIYSTRVYILFLMVGVYVLTIYSTKVIGSKQVIVQNPSINQFEELNKMYSSILSCPCSRLSMPRSTFMHYEVQFHPFCTSRFIRDELWLQYWTMEFLNALNPDDMITFKPKDTVNDLIMAAFIDQQIQMADYESYYTQCQPEMCIYTIDQKLHSVTLVNSVIGLLGGLSVVLRLLIPLLIKIIYGIYRLCLHRTRGKKLYASDIEVF
;
A
#
# COMPACT_ATOMS: atom_id res chain seq x y z
N MET A 1 43.06 -13.34 22.70
CA MET A 1 42.07 -12.24 22.78
C MET A 1 42.85 -10.96 22.59
N SER A 2 42.77 -10.39 21.39
CA SER A 2 43.65 -9.34 20.89
C SER A 2 43.49 -8.05 21.69
N ASN A 3 44.63 -7.47 22.04
CA ASN A 3 44.82 -6.22 22.76
C ASN A 3 44.48 -5.05 21.82
N GLU A 4 43.23 -4.94 21.39
CA GLU A 4 42.76 -3.81 20.59
C GLU A 4 42.49 -2.63 21.51
N THR A 5 43.28 -1.57 21.34
CA THR A 5 43.09 -0.28 22.02
C THR A 5 41.67 0.21 21.77
N CYS A 6 40.91 0.42 22.84
CA CYS A 6 39.55 0.91 22.76
C CYS A 6 39.52 2.35 22.25
N ARG A 7 39.04 2.57 21.01
CA ARG A 7 38.96 3.91 20.40
C ARG A 7 37.55 4.25 19.92
N CYS A 8 37.07 5.42 20.35
CA CYS A 8 35.70 5.88 20.11
C CYS A 8 35.43 6.42 18.70
N ASP A 9 36.47 6.62 17.90
CA ASP A 9 36.40 6.92 16.47
C ASP A 9 36.11 5.67 15.63
N GLN A 10 36.42 4.47 16.15
CA GLN A 10 36.22 3.20 15.44
C GLN A 10 34.96 2.46 15.87
N THR A 11 34.66 2.44 17.18
CA THR A 11 33.47 1.73 17.69
C THR A 11 32.77 2.52 18.80
N SER A 12 31.45 2.67 18.70
CA SER A 12 30.63 3.36 19.71
C SER A 12 30.34 2.51 20.96
N ASN A 13 30.56 1.20 20.87
CA ASN A 13 30.25 0.22 21.92
C ASN A 13 31.44 -0.10 22.82
N CYS A 14 32.54 0.66 22.68
CA CYS A 14 33.76 0.41 23.39
C CYS A 14 33.67 0.87 24.85
N ILE A 15 34.02 -0.03 25.78
CA ILE A 15 33.89 0.16 27.23
C ILE A 15 35.11 -0.43 27.92
N TYR A 16 35.65 0.29 28.90
CA TYR A 16 36.80 -0.10 29.69
C TYR A 16 36.70 0.49 31.10
N PRO A 17 37.37 -0.11 32.11
CA PRO A 17 37.29 0.37 33.49
C PRO A 17 37.84 1.80 33.62
N ALA A 18 37.17 2.62 34.43
CA ALA A 18 37.63 3.96 34.76
C ALA A 18 38.94 3.88 35.56
N GLY A 19 39.90 4.73 35.23
CA GLY A 19 41.19 4.77 35.90
C GLY A 19 41.74 6.18 36.04
N ILE A 20 42.52 6.40 37.09
CA ILE A 20 43.36 7.58 37.28
C ILE A 20 44.75 7.23 36.75
N TYR A 21 45.30 8.06 35.87
CA TYR A 21 46.57 7.83 35.22
C TYR A 21 47.57 8.92 35.59
N ASN A 22 48.86 8.57 35.67
CA ASN A 22 49.90 9.54 35.95
C ASN A 22 50.16 10.42 34.72
N GLN A 23 49.88 11.73 34.82
CA GLN A 23 49.98 12.67 33.69
C GLN A 23 51.40 13.19 33.41
N SER A 24 52.45 12.70 34.08
CA SER A 24 53.81 13.23 33.97
C SER A 24 54.47 13.10 32.57
N LYS A 25 53.74 12.62 31.54
CA LYS A 25 54.14 12.69 30.12
C LYS A 25 53.02 13.03 29.11
N ALA A 26 51.84 13.49 29.52
CA ALA A 26 50.66 13.46 28.64
C ALA A 26 49.93 14.81 28.44
N ILE A 27 50.66 15.91 28.14
CA ILE A 27 50.01 17.14 27.66
C ILE A 27 50.78 17.68 26.44
N ILE A 28 50.38 17.21 25.25
CA ILE A 28 50.43 18.00 24.01
C ILE A 28 49.01 17.95 23.43
N PRO A 29 48.34 19.09 23.21
CA PRO A 29 47.03 19.09 22.58
C PRO A 29 47.22 18.67 21.12
N ASN A 30 46.51 17.62 20.70
CA ASN A 30 46.35 17.09 19.33
C ASN A 30 47.14 15.83 18.95
N GLU A 31 47.82 15.14 19.87
CA GLU A 31 48.32 13.79 19.62
C GLU A 31 47.58 12.75 20.47
N ALA A 32 47.33 11.59 19.86
CA ALA A 32 46.65 10.46 20.48
C ALA A 32 47.29 10.14 21.83
N PHE A 33 46.44 9.87 22.83
CA PHE A 33 46.81 9.45 24.17
C PHE A 33 48.01 8.49 24.11
N SER A 34 49.18 8.97 24.54
CA SER A 34 50.38 8.14 24.64
C SER A 34 50.05 6.93 25.49
N ASN A 35 50.30 5.73 24.95
CA ASN A 35 50.05 4.43 25.59
C ASN A 35 50.92 4.19 26.86
N ASP A 36 51.67 5.19 27.31
CA ASP A 36 52.65 5.09 28.39
C ASP A 36 52.23 5.85 29.67
N ALA A 37 50.97 6.26 29.76
CA ALA A 37 50.40 6.75 31.01
C ALA A 37 50.16 5.56 31.95
N SER A 38 50.96 5.43 33.00
CA SER A 38 50.79 4.35 33.98
C SER A 38 49.50 4.53 34.77
N LEU A 39 48.67 3.47 34.79
CA LEU A 39 47.45 3.40 35.58
C LEU A 39 47.82 3.44 37.08
N LEU A 40 47.44 4.50 37.77
CA LEU A 40 47.67 4.67 39.21
C LEU A 40 46.61 3.93 40.03
N PHE A 41 45.35 4.01 39.61
CA PHE A 41 44.24 3.38 40.31
C PHE A 41 43.07 3.17 39.36
N ALA A 42 42.56 1.94 39.27
CA ALA A 42 41.28 1.65 38.61
C ALA A 42 40.15 1.81 39.63
N VAL A 43 39.12 2.59 39.29
CA VAL A 43 37.99 2.85 40.17
C VAL A 43 37.02 1.67 40.09
N PRO A 44 36.87 0.86 41.16
CA PRO A 44 36.00 -0.31 41.15
C PRO A 44 34.56 0.06 40.83
N GLY A 45 33.95 -0.73 39.95
CA GLY A 45 32.58 -0.55 39.53
C GLY A 45 32.34 0.54 38.49
N VAL A 46 33.27 1.47 38.25
CA VAL A 46 33.03 2.57 37.30
C VAL A 46 33.60 2.23 35.92
N GLN A 47 32.75 2.32 34.90
CA GLN A 47 33.10 2.07 33.50
C GLN A 47 33.14 3.40 32.72
N VAL A 48 34.08 3.51 31.78
CA VAL A 48 34.15 4.59 30.80
C VAL A 48 33.92 4.00 29.42
N GLY A 49 33.21 4.75 28.58
CA GLY A 49 32.95 4.35 27.21
C GLY A 49 32.59 5.53 26.35
N CYS A 50 32.50 5.28 25.05
CA CYS A 50 32.29 6.32 24.04
C CYS A 50 30.94 7.02 24.13
N VAL A 51 29.94 6.32 24.69
CA VAL A 51 28.62 6.87 24.99
C VAL A 51 28.47 6.94 26.51
N PRO A 52 28.43 8.15 27.11
CA PRO A 52 28.36 8.33 28.56
C PRO A 52 27.19 7.56 29.19
N GLN A 53 26.06 7.48 28.50
CA GLN A 53 24.87 6.77 28.96
C GLN A 53 25.10 5.26 29.06
N ASN A 54 25.77 4.66 28.08
CA ASN A 54 26.06 3.23 28.07
C ASN A 54 27.11 2.87 29.13
N ALA A 55 28.09 3.74 29.32
CA ALA A 55 29.10 3.60 30.38
C ALA A 55 28.46 3.67 31.78
N LEU A 56 27.53 4.62 31.99
CA LEU A 56 26.78 4.74 33.24
C LEU A 56 25.91 3.50 33.53
N LEU A 57 25.20 2.97 32.52
CA LEU A 57 24.35 1.79 32.69
C LEU A 57 25.11 0.52 33.07
N GLN A 58 26.38 0.44 32.69
CA GLN A 58 27.25 -0.70 32.99
C GLN A 58 28.14 -0.46 34.23
N SER A 59 28.10 0.75 34.79
CA SER A 59 28.78 1.07 36.03
C SER A 59 27.96 0.66 37.25
N THR A 60 28.64 0.36 38.34
CA THR A 60 28.08 0.14 39.67
C THR A 60 28.54 1.25 40.62
N LEU A 61 27.84 1.39 41.74
CA LEU A 61 28.17 2.37 42.78
C LEU A 61 29.18 1.81 43.81
N GLU A 62 29.89 0.73 43.49
CA GLU A 62 30.72 -0.02 44.44
C GLU A 62 31.72 0.87 45.20
N CYS A 63 32.48 1.71 44.48
CA CYS A 63 33.43 2.64 45.11
C CYS A 63 32.74 3.66 46.04
N PHE A 64 31.51 4.09 45.75
CA PHE A 64 30.79 5.08 46.55
C PHE A 64 30.33 4.55 47.91
N TYR A 65 30.29 3.23 48.10
CA TYR A 65 30.00 2.57 49.37
C TYR A 65 31.27 2.15 50.14
N ASN A 66 32.47 2.44 49.61
CA ASN A 66 33.75 2.08 50.21
C ASN A 66 34.60 3.32 50.51
N GLN A 67 34.77 3.64 51.80
CA GLN A 67 35.51 4.84 52.24
C GLN A 67 36.95 4.85 51.72
N SER A 68 37.65 3.71 51.80
CA SER A 68 39.03 3.60 51.32
C SER A 68 39.14 3.88 49.82
N CYS A 69 38.13 3.49 49.03
CA CYS A 69 38.10 3.80 47.60
C CYS A 69 37.97 5.31 47.36
N LEU A 70 37.05 5.98 48.06
CA LEU A 70 36.85 7.42 47.97
C LEU A 70 38.08 8.20 48.42
N ASP A 71 38.73 7.78 49.50
CA ASP A 71 39.94 8.41 50.02
C ASP A 71 41.08 8.36 48.99
N ILE A 72 41.26 7.23 48.30
CA ILE A 72 42.23 7.09 47.21
C ILE A 72 41.91 8.04 46.06
N VAL A 73 40.64 8.10 45.62
CA VAL A 73 40.22 8.98 44.52
C VAL A 73 40.43 10.45 44.88
N ILE A 74 40.06 10.88 46.09
CA ILE A 74 40.24 12.26 46.57
C ILE A 74 41.72 12.62 46.62
N THR A 75 42.54 11.73 47.18
CA THR A 75 43.99 11.94 47.31
C THR A 75 44.64 12.12 45.94
N LEU A 76 44.28 11.28 44.96
CA LEU A 76 44.86 11.32 43.62
C LEU A 76 44.31 12.45 42.74
N THR A 77 43.10 12.94 43.01
CA THR A 77 42.49 14.05 42.24
C THR A 77 42.75 15.44 42.84
N GLY A 78 43.33 15.51 44.05
CA GLY A 78 43.63 16.77 44.74
C GLY A 78 42.38 17.53 45.22
N ALA A 79 41.25 16.83 45.39
CA ALA A 79 40.01 17.46 45.82
C ALA A 79 40.08 17.87 47.31
N LEU A 80 39.84 19.16 47.62
CA LEU A 80 39.84 19.71 48.99
C LEU A 80 38.60 19.34 49.84
N ARG A 81 37.83 18.32 49.45
CA ARG A 81 36.56 17.97 50.10
C ARG A 81 36.66 16.60 50.76
N THR A 82 36.21 16.53 52.01
CA THR A 82 35.95 15.26 52.69
C THR A 82 34.63 14.69 52.16
N VAL A 83 34.69 13.50 51.56
CA VAL A 83 33.50 12.75 51.11
C VAL A 83 33.42 11.48 51.94
N SER A 84 32.28 11.28 52.60
CA SER A 84 32.01 10.04 53.32
C SER A 84 31.30 9.04 52.41
N ALA A 85 31.64 7.76 52.53
CA ALA A 85 31.00 6.67 51.83
C ALA A 85 29.51 6.62 52.14
N LEU A 86 28.73 6.28 51.11
CA LEU A 86 27.31 6.01 51.25
C LEU A 86 27.12 4.83 52.22
N ASN A 87 26.22 5.00 53.19
CA ASN A 87 25.85 3.93 54.10
C ASN A 87 24.48 3.36 53.70
N ILE A 88 24.39 2.05 53.60
CA ILE A 88 23.17 1.31 53.24
C ILE A 88 22.04 1.59 54.24
N SER A 89 22.34 1.88 55.51
CA SER A 89 21.33 2.11 56.55
C SER A 89 20.79 3.54 56.65
N ASN A 90 21.54 4.56 56.19
CA ASN A 90 21.21 5.98 56.40
C ASN A 90 21.17 6.82 55.11
N SER A 91 21.45 6.23 53.94
CA SER A 91 21.31 6.97 52.68
C SER A 91 19.88 6.90 52.18
N ILE A 92 19.26 8.06 51.95
CA ILE A 92 18.01 8.21 51.18
C ILE A 92 18.31 7.96 49.69
N SER A 93 19.07 6.91 49.39
CA SER A 93 19.24 6.43 48.02
C SER A 93 17.96 5.69 47.67
N ARG A 94 17.18 6.26 46.74
CA ARG A 94 16.03 5.55 46.12
C ARG A 94 16.46 4.27 45.36
N PHE A 95 17.75 3.98 45.30
CA PHE A 95 18.31 2.88 44.56
C PHE A 95 19.12 1.99 45.51
N HIS A 96 18.62 0.76 45.72
CA HIS A 96 19.40 -0.31 46.34
C HIS A 96 20.60 -0.64 45.42
N PRO A 97 21.79 -0.97 45.95
CA PRO A 97 22.98 -1.30 45.14
C PRO A 97 22.80 -2.54 44.24
N THR A 98 21.68 -3.26 44.37
CA THR A 98 21.28 -4.38 43.51
C THR A 98 20.02 -4.08 42.67
N THR A 99 19.64 -2.81 42.50
CA THR A 99 18.53 -2.45 41.61
C THR A 99 18.88 -2.81 40.17
N THR A 100 18.37 -3.94 39.72
CA THR A 100 18.41 -4.29 38.30
C THR A 100 17.40 -3.42 37.55
N ILE A 101 17.80 -2.96 36.37
CA ILE A 101 16.97 -2.14 35.47
C ILE A 101 15.63 -2.84 35.24
N GLY A 102 14.55 -2.16 35.62
CA GLY A 102 13.19 -2.68 35.55
C GLY A 102 12.78 -3.05 34.13
N TYR A 103 11.84 -3.98 33.99
CA TYR A 103 11.34 -4.43 32.68
C TYR A 103 10.85 -3.27 31.79
N ARG A 104 10.18 -2.27 32.39
CA ARG A 104 9.72 -1.06 31.65
C ARG A 104 10.88 -0.29 31.05
N ASP A 105 11.97 -0.11 31.80
CA ASP A 105 13.16 0.61 31.35
C ASP A 105 13.89 -0.17 30.25
N ARG A 106 13.89 -1.50 30.32
CA ARG A 106 14.40 -2.36 29.23
C ARG A 106 13.59 -2.20 27.95
N VAL A 107 12.27 -2.20 28.05
CA VAL A 107 11.38 -1.97 26.90
C VAL A 107 11.59 -0.59 26.32
N TRP A 108 11.64 0.46 27.14
CA TRP A 108 11.94 1.82 26.69
C TRP A 108 13.31 1.94 26.03
N ASN A 109 14.32 1.25 26.56
CA ASN A 109 15.64 1.23 25.94
C ASN A 109 15.62 0.53 24.58
N MET A 110 14.87 -0.58 24.44
CA MET A 110 14.68 -1.23 23.13
C MET A 110 13.95 -0.32 22.14
N VAL A 111 12.90 0.37 22.58
CA VAL A 111 12.16 1.34 21.75
C VAL A 111 13.08 2.48 21.31
N ARG A 112 13.89 3.02 22.23
CA ARG A 112 14.86 4.08 21.92
C ARG A 112 15.91 3.62 20.90
N ILE A 113 16.50 2.44 21.11
CA ILE A 113 17.48 1.87 20.17
C ILE A 113 16.84 1.63 18.79
N ALA A 114 15.60 1.14 18.75
CA ALA A 114 14.85 0.98 17.51
C ALA A 114 14.63 2.34 16.82
N TYR A 115 14.22 3.36 17.57
CA TYR A 115 14.04 4.72 17.05
C TYR A 115 15.33 5.32 16.50
N GLU A 116 16.46 5.17 17.20
CA GLU A 116 17.78 5.61 16.73
C GLU A 116 18.20 4.91 15.44
N LYS A 117 17.97 3.59 15.33
CA LYS A 117 18.22 2.85 14.09
C LYS A 117 17.30 3.26 12.94
N VAL A 118 16.03 3.57 13.22
CA VAL A 118 15.06 4.03 12.22
C VAL A 118 15.41 5.42 11.71
N THR A 119 15.81 6.33 12.60
CA THR A 119 16.14 7.73 12.24
C THR A 119 17.47 7.86 11.50
N THR A 120 18.43 6.97 11.75
CA THR A 120 19.73 6.90 11.06
C THR A 120 19.71 5.96 9.85
N PHE A 121 18.57 5.33 9.54
CA PHE A 121 18.46 4.43 8.41
C PHE A 121 18.67 5.18 7.09
N ASN A 122 19.69 4.78 6.36
CA ASN A 122 20.00 5.27 5.04
C ASN A 122 20.07 4.09 4.07
N LEU A 123 19.04 3.96 3.23
CA LEU A 123 18.94 2.92 2.20
C LEU A 123 19.92 3.18 1.05
N PHE A 124 20.29 4.44 0.82
CA PHE A 124 21.17 4.89 -0.26
C PHE A 124 22.58 5.23 0.30
N LYS A 125 23.30 4.20 0.75
CA LYS A 125 24.70 4.35 1.18
C LYS A 125 25.56 4.76 -0.02
N THR A 126 25.86 6.05 -0.14
CA THR A 126 26.75 6.59 -1.17
C THR A 126 28.16 6.69 -0.59
N ALA A 127 29.17 6.26 -1.34
CA ALA A 127 30.45 5.86 -0.78
C ALA A 127 31.30 6.95 -0.12
N LEU A 128 31.14 8.27 -0.36
CA LEU A 128 32.15 9.21 0.19
C LEU A 128 31.81 10.68 0.48
N THR A 129 30.64 11.28 0.20
CA THR A 129 30.52 12.75 0.44
C THR A 129 29.18 13.33 0.87
N ASP A 130 28.07 12.58 0.98
CA ASP A 130 26.79 13.20 1.35
C ASP A 130 25.85 12.24 2.10
N VAL A 131 26.16 12.01 3.38
CA VAL A 131 25.32 11.20 4.28
C VAL A 131 23.93 11.82 4.43
N GLU A 132 23.85 13.15 4.50
CA GLU A 132 22.58 13.88 4.62
C GLU A 132 21.67 13.64 3.42
N GLN A 133 22.20 13.73 2.18
CA GLN A 133 21.40 13.49 0.97
C GLN A 133 20.86 12.06 0.90
N GLY A 134 21.62 11.07 1.38
CA GLY A 134 21.15 9.69 1.48
C GLY A 134 19.99 9.53 2.46
N ILE A 135 20.05 10.21 3.62
CA ILE A 135 18.95 10.21 4.61
C ILE A 135 17.68 10.84 4.03
N TYR A 136 17.79 12.01 3.39
CA TYR A 136 16.64 12.65 2.72
C TYR A 136 16.05 11.78 1.61
N SER A 137 16.91 11.16 0.80
CA SER A 137 16.50 10.20 -0.24
C SER A 137 15.74 9.01 0.34
N THR A 138 16.19 8.50 1.48
CA THR A 138 15.57 7.36 2.16
C THR A 138 14.19 7.74 2.71
N ARG A 139 14.03 8.93 3.30
CA ARG A 139 12.72 9.41 3.79
C ARG A 139 11.72 9.61 2.66
N VAL A 140 12.14 10.24 1.57
CA VAL A 140 11.31 10.43 0.37
C VAL A 140 10.93 9.07 -0.22
N TYR A 141 11.87 8.13 -0.31
CA TYR A 141 11.60 6.75 -0.75
C TYR A 141 10.54 6.05 0.10
N ILE A 142 10.66 6.11 1.43
CA ILE A 142 9.68 5.46 2.32
C ILE A 142 8.30 6.10 2.13
N LEU A 143 8.21 7.43 2.02
CA LEU A 143 6.93 8.11 1.79
C LEU A 143 6.27 7.68 0.47
N PHE A 144 7.01 7.69 -0.64
CA PHE A 144 6.48 7.25 -1.94
C PHE A 144 6.12 5.76 -1.94
N LEU A 145 6.89 4.92 -1.25
CA LEU A 145 6.58 3.50 -1.10
C LEU A 145 5.28 3.29 -0.31
N MET A 146 5.08 4.01 0.80
CA MET A 146 3.84 3.94 1.59
C MET A 146 2.62 4.41 0.79
N VAL A 147 2.73 5.52 0.05
CA VAL A 147 1.66 6.02 -0.83
C VAL A 147 1.37 5.02 -1.94
N GLY A 148 2.40 4.44 -2.57
CA GLY A 148 2.23 3.43 -3.61
C GLY A 148 1.54 2.17 -3.10
N VAL A 149 1.93 1.66 -1.92
CA VAL A 149 1.26 0.54 -1.26
C VAL A 149 -0.21 0.86 -1.01
N TYR A 150 -0.52 2.05 -0.51
CA TYR A 150 -1.90 2.48 -0.24
C TYR A 150 -2.78 2.55 -1.50
N VAL A 151 -2.24 3.09 -2.60
CA VAL A 151 -2.96 3.10 -3.89
C VAL A 151 -3.16 1.70 -4.43
N LEU A 152 -2.13 0.84 -4.34
CA LEU A 152 -2.20 -0.55 -4.79
C LEU A 152 -3.25 -1.33 -3.99
N THR A 153 -3.33 -1.17 -2.67
CA THR A 153 -4.34 -1.85 -1.86
C THR A 153 -5.76 -1.40 -2.23
N ILE A 154 -5.99 -0.09 -2.41
CA ILE A 154 -7.28 0.41 -2.89
C ILE A 154 -7.63 -0.20 -4.25
N TYR A 155 -6.70 -0.19 -5.20
CA TYR A 155 -6.93 -0.75 -6.54
C TYR A 155 -7.25 -2.25 -6.47
N SER A 156 -6.45 -3.02 -5.72
CA SER A 156 -6.66 -4.45 -5.55
C SER A 156 -8.02 -4.78 -4.92
N THR A 157 -8.56 -3.95 -4.02
CA THR A 157 -9.92 -4.16 -3.47
C THR A 157 -11.04 -3.99 -4.49
N LYS A 158 -10.77 -3.37 -5.65
CA LYS A 158 -11.73 -3.14 -6.74
C LYS A 158 -11.63 -4.18 -7.86
N VAL A 159 -10.59 -5.01 -7.87
CA VAL A 159 -10.39 -6.02 -8.92
C VAL A 159 -11.42 -7.15 -8.75
N ILE A 160 -12.26 -7.32 -9.78
CA ILE A 160 -13.19 -8.45 -9.92
C ILE A 160 -12.51 -9.52 -10.76
N GLY A 161 -12.64 -10.79 -10.38
CA GLY A 161 -12.16 -11.93 -11.18
C GLY A 161 -13.32 -12.74 -11.74
N SER A 162 -13.11 -13.34 -12.90
CA SER A 162 -14.07 -14.23 -13.54
C SER A 162 -13.78 -15.70 -13.21
N LYS A 163 -14.80 -16.47 -12.82
CA LYS A 163 -14.71 -17.92 -12.64
C LYS A 163 -15.60 -18.64 -13.65
N GLN A 164 -15.00 -19.55 -14.41
CA GLN A 164 -15.73 -20.43 -15.30
C GLN A 164 -16.22 -21.67 -14.54
N VAL A 165 -17.50 -21.98 -14.64
CA VAL A 165 -18.13 -23.18 -14.07
C VAL A 165 -18.56 -24.09 -15.22
N ILE A 166 -18.22 -25.36 -15.11
CA ILE A 166 -18.50 -26.38 -16.14
C ILE A 166 -19.37 -27.46 -15.51
N VAL A 167 -20.55 -27.70 -16.08
CA VAL A 167 -21.45 -28.77 -15.70
C VAL A 167 -21.51 -29.76 -16.86
N GLN A 168 -21.09 -31.01 -16.62
CA GLN A 168 -21.12 -32.06 -17.62
C GLN A 168 -22.46 -32.79 -17.58
N ASN A 169 -23.03 -33.09 -18.75
CA ASN A 169 -24.29 -33.83 -18.92
C ASN A 169 -25.38 -33.40 -17.92
N PRO A 170 -25.82 -32.12 -17.94
CA PRO A 170 -26.82 -31.63 -17.01
C PRO A 170 -28.15 -32.37 -17.21
N SER A 171 -28.89 -32.64 -16.13
CA SER A 171 -30.28 -33.12 -16.25
C SER A 171 -31.21 -32.02 -16.73
N ILE A 172 -32.44 -32.37 -17.16
CA ILE A 172 -33.43 -31.39 -17.63
C ILE A 172 -33.71 -30.30 -16.58
N ASN A 173 -33.93 -30.70 -15.33
CA ASN A 173 -34.17 -29.77 -14.22
C ASN A 173 -32.96 -28.87 -13.96
N GLN A 174 -31.73 -29.41 -14.06
CA GLN A 174 -30.51 -28.62 -13.89
C GLN A 174 -30.31 -27.61 -15.03
N PHE A 175 -30.62 -28.01 -16.26
CA PHE A 175 -30.58 -27.13 -17.41
C PHE A 175 -31.59 -25.99 -17.27
N GLU A 176 -32.83 -26.28 -16.85
CA GLU A 176 -33.86 -25.28 -16.60
C GLU A 176 -33.45 -24.29 -15.50
N GLU A 177 -32.93 -24.77 -14.38
CA GLU A 177 -32.46 -23.90 -13.28
C GLU A 177 -31.31 -23.00 -13.73
N LEU A 178 -30.31 -23.55 -14.45
CA LEU A 178 -29.19 -22.78 -14.97
C LEU A 178 -29.66 -21.73 -15.98
N ASN A 179 -30.57 -22.11 -16.88
CA ASN A 179 -31.10 -21.20 -17.88
C ASN A 179 -31.96 -20.09 -17.24
N LYS A 180 -32.70 -20.40 -16.17
CA LYS A 180 -33.44 -19.39 -15.40
C LYS A 180 -32.52 -18.42 -14.67
N MET A 181 -31.41 -18.90 -14.10
CA MET A 181 -30.51 -18.10 -13.27
C MET A 181 -29.47 -17.33 -14.07
N TYR A 182 -29.04 -17.87 -15.22
CA TYR A 182 -27.87 -17.39 -15.97
C TYR A 182 -28.12 -17.23 -17.49
N SER A 183 -29.37 -17.09 -17.94
CA SER A 183 -29.75 -17.03 -19.38
C SER A 183 -28.86 -16.13 -20.26
N SER A 184 -28.37 -15.01 -19.73
CA SER A 184 -27.56 -14.04 -20.47
C SER A 184 -26.09 -14.43 -20.67
N ILE A 185 -25.56 -15.35 -19.86
CA ILE A 185 -24.13 -15.74 -19.82
C ILE A 185 -23.90 -17.25 -19.91
N LEU A 186 -24.98 -18.03 -20.01
CA LEU A 186 -24.95 -19.49 -20.09
C LEU A 186 -24.73 -19.92 -21.55
N SER A 187 -23.74 -20.78 -21.76
CA SER A 187 -23.45 -21.40 -23.05
C SER A 187 -23.51 -22.92 -22.92
N CYS A 188 -24.44 -23.55 -23.63
CA CYS A 188 -24.63 -25.00 -23.65
C CYS A 188 -24.51 -25.50 -25.11
N PRO A 189 -23.34 -25.98 -25.55
CA PRO A 189 -23.21 -26.64 -26.85
C PRO A 189 -24.18 -27.83 -26.98
N CYS A 190 -24.99 -27.82 -28.04
CA CYS A 190 -25.90 -28.91 -28.41
C CYS A 190 -25.18 -30.00 -29.20
N SER A 191 -25.64 -31.25 -29.04
CA SER A 191 -25.20 -32.38 -29.86
C SER A 191 -25.63 -32.25 -31.34
N ARG A 192 -26.74 -31.55 -31.60
CA ARG A 192 -27.23 -31.21 -32.95
C ARG A 192 -26.78 -29.82 -33.37
N LEU A 193 -26.18 -29.74 -34.56
CA LEU A 193 -25.66 -28.48 -35.15
C LEU A 193 -26.75 -27.56 -35.74
N SER A 194 -27.98 -28.05 -35.91
CA SER A 194 -29.10 -27.21 -36.37
C SER A 194 -30.46 -27.79 -35.94
N MET A 195 -31.39 -26.90 -35.57
CA MET A 195 -32.77 -27.23 -35.21
C MET A 195 -33.72 -26.14 -35.74
N PRO A 196 -34.90 -26.50 -36.25
CA PRO A 196 -35.88 -25.51 -36.71
C PRO A 196 -36.44 -24.73 -35.51
N ARG A 197 -36.40 -23.39 -35.55
CA ARG A 197 -36.90 -22.52 -34.47
C ARG A 197 -38.37 -22.81 -34.11
N SER A 198 -39.17 -23.28 -35.07
CA SER A 198 -40.59 -23.61 -34.88
C SER A 198 -40.87 -24.83 -33.99
N THR A 199 -39.86 -25.65 -33.64
CA THR A 199 -40.07 -26.85 -32.81
C THR A 199 -39.99 -26.58 -31.31
N PHE A 200 -39.48 -25.41 -30.91
CA PHE A 200 -39.29 -25.05 -29.50
C PHE A 200 -39.64 -23.58 -29.21
N MET A 201 -39.94 -22.77 -30.24
CA MET A 201 -40.45 -21.41 -30.06
C MET A 201 -41.84 -21.32 -30.68
N HIS A 202 -42.82 -21.09 -29.83
CA HIS A 202 -44.20 -20.87 -30.22
C HIS A 202 -44.62 -19.45 -29.88
N TYR A 203 -45.49 -18.89 -30.70
CA TYR A 203 -46.01 -17.54 -30.52
C TYR A 203 -47.48 -17.66 -30.16
N GLU A 204 -47.84 -17.17 -28.98
CA GLU A 204 -49.24 -17.00 -28.63
C GLU A 204 -49.59 -15.51 -28.75
N VAL A 205 -50.64 -15.23 -29.51
CA VAL A 205 -51.10 -13.87 -29.78
C VAL A 205 -52.27 -13.60 -28.86
N GLN A 206 -52.15 -12.59 -28.00
CA GLN A 206 -53.28 -12.11 -27.22
C GLN A 206 -53.94 -10.93 -27.94
N PHE A 207 -55.20 -11.13 -28.32
CA PHE A 207 -56.06 -10.09 -28.89
C PHE A 207 -56.81 -9.37 -27.77
N HIS A 208 -56.95 -8.05 -27.86
CA HIS A 208 -57.82 -7.32 -26.94
C HIS A 208 -59.31 -7.54 -27.32
N PRO A 209 -60.27 -7.39 -26.37
CA PRO A 209 -61.70 -7.43 -26.69
C PRO A 209 -62.08 -6.26 -27.61
N PHE A 210 -62.86 -6.52 -28.67
CA PHE A 210 -63.17 -5.63 -29.79
C PHE A 210 -63.42 -4.14 -29.44
N CYS A 211 -63.91 -3.82 -28.24
CA CYS A 211 -64.34 -2.48 -27.84
C CYS A 211 -63.30 -1.60 -27.12
N THR A 212 -62.01 -1.98 -27.06
CA THR A 212 -60.96 -1.18 -26.37
C THR A 212 -59.88 -0.61 -27.29
N SER A 213 -59.90 -0.84 -28.60
CA SER A 213 -58.95 -0.17 -29.50
C SER A 213 -59.26 1.32 -29.59
N ARG A 214 -58.23 2.19 -29.59
CA ARG A 214 -58.37 3.61 -29.97
C ARG A 214 -59.04 3.76 -31.34
N PHE A 215 -58.82 2.79 -32.23
CA PHE A 215 -59.40 2.76 -33.57
C PHE A 215 -60.94 2.76 -33.54
N ILE A 216 -61.56 2.09 -32.56
CA ILE A 216 -63.03 2.08 -32.41
C ILE A 216 -63.51 3.20 -31.47
N ARG A 217 -62.74 3.52 -30.41
CA ARG A 217 -63.13 4.52 -29.41
C ARG A 217 -63.16 5.96 -29.91
N ASP A 218 -62.23 6.33 -30.80
CA ASP A 218 -62.04 7.73 -31.15
C ASP A 218 -62.90 8.18 -32.36
N GLU A 219 -63.79 7.33 -32.90
CA GLU A 219 -64.64 7.57 -34.11
C GLU A 219 -63.92 8.18 -35.33
N LEU A 220 -62.59 8.26 -35.31
CA LEU A 220 -61.75 8.90 -36.32
C LEU A 220 -61.94 8.28 -37.71
N TRP A 221 -62.20 6.97 -37.79
CA TRP A 221 -62.44 6.27 -39.05
C TRP A 221 -63.77 6.66 -39.72
N LEU A 222 -64.79 7.05 -38.93
CA LEU A 222 -66.07 7.56 -39.45
C LEU A 222 -65.91 8.98 -40.01
N GLN A 223 -64.98 9.78 -39.47
CA GLN A 223 -64.64 11.10 -40.01
C GLN A 223 -63.98 11.02 -41.39
N TYR A 224 -63.19 9.98 -41.67
CA TYR A 224 -62.61 9.79 -43.02
C TYR A 224 -63.63 9.38 -44.09
N TRP A 225 -64.80 8.88 -43.70
CA TRP A 225 -65.84 8.43 -44.64
C TRP A 225 -66.88 9.51 -44.96
N THR A 226 -66.89 10.61 -44.21
CA THR A 226 -67.82 11.72 -44.41
C THR A 226 -67.05 12.98 -44.79
N MET A 227 -67.15 13.36 -46.06
CA MET A 227 -66.69 14.59 -46.73
C MET A 227 -65.41 14.45 -47.59
N GLU A 228 -65.58 14.86 -48.85
CA GLU A 228 -64.58 15.14 -49.90
C GLU A 228 -63.14 15.30 -49.40
N PHE A 229 -62.31 14.28 -49.60
CA PHE A 229 -60.88 14.30 -50.01
C PHE A 229 -60.28 12.94 -49.64
N LEU A 230 -60.27 12.00 -50.60
CA LEU A 230 -59.40 10.82 -50.50
C LEU A 230 -57.95 11.28 -50.72
N ASN A 231 -57.28 11.70 -49.65
CA ASN A 231 -55.83 11.80 -49.68
C ASN A 231 -55.26 10.38 -49.60
N ALA A 232 -54.42 10.03 -50.57
CA ALA A 232 -53.66 8.78 -50.53
C ALA A 232 -52.87 8.70 -49.21
N LEU A 233 -52.90 7.54 -48.56
CA LEU A 233 -52.10 7.28 -47.36
C LEU A 233 -50.63 7.60 -47.64
N ASN A 234 -50.02 8.39 -46.76
CA ASN A 234 -48.63 8.79 -46.89
C ASN A 234 -47.73 7.53 -46.80
N PRO A 235 -46.89 7.24 -47.80
CA PRO A 235 -46.06 6.03 -47.82
C PRO A 235 -45.08 5.92 -46.64
N ASP A 236 -44.75 7.04 -45.98
CA ASP A 236 -43.86 7.06 -44.82
C ASP A 236 -44.55 6.61 -43.51
N ASP A 237 -45.88 6.66 -43.43
CA ASP A 237 -46.65 6.07 -42.32
C ASP A 237 -46.89 4.56 -42.52
N MET A 238 -46.40 4.02 -43.64
CA MET A 238 -46.65 2.69 -44.17
C MET A 238 -45.53 1.68 -43.86
N ILE A 239 -44.71 1.93 -42.83
CA ILE A 239 -43.59 1.04 -42.47
C ILE A 239 -44.11 -0.36 -42.06
N THR A 240 -45.38 -0.49 -41.69
CA THR A 240 -45.97 -1.74 -41.16
C THR A 240 -46.85 -2.51 -42.16
N PHE A 241 -47.34 -1.89 -43.24
CA PHE A 241 -48.31 -2.53 -44.15
C PHE A 241 -47.90 -2.33 -45.61
N LYS A 242 -47.98 -3.38 -46.43
CA LYS A 242 -47.65 -3.33 -47.86
C LYS A 242 -48.92 -3.07 -48.69
N PRO A 243 -48.80 -2.51 -49.91
CA PRO A 243 -49.95 -2.22 -50.77
C PRO A 243 -50.78 -3.45 -51.18
N LYS A 244 -50.26 -4.66 -50.94
CA LYS A 244 -50.88 -5.95 -51.27
C LYS A 244 -51.46 -6.68 -50.06
N ASP A 245 -51.31 -6.13 -48.85
CA ASP A 245 -51.87 -6.75 -47.66
C ASP A 245 -53.39 -6.63 -47.69
N THR A 246 -54.10 -7.66 -47.22
CA THR A 246 -55.56 -7.66 -47.22
C THR A 246 -56.10 -6.83 -46.06
N VAL A 247 -57.36 -6.39 -46.17
CA VAL A 247 -58.07 -5.74 -45.06
C VAL A 247 -58.06 -6.63 -43.80
N ASN A 248 -58.07 -7.95 -43.97
CA ASN A 248 -57.98 -8.90 -42.87
C ASN A 248 -56.60 -8.88 -42.18
N ASP A 249 -55.52 -8.73 -42.93
CA ASP A 249 -54.17 -8.64 -42.38
C ASP A 249 -53.98 -7.34 -41.58
N LEU A 250 -54.58 -6.26 -42.06
CA LEU A 250 -54.61 -4.96 -41.37
C LEU A 250 -55.39 -5.03 -40.06
N ILE A 251 -56.58 -5.64 -40.10
CA ILE A 251 -57.41 -5.91 -38.91
C ILE A 251 -56.59 -6.72 -37.93
N MET A 252 -56.08 -7.89 -38.33
CA MET A 252 -55.32 -8.77 -37.44
C MET A 252 -54.15 -8.05 -36.79
N ALA A 253 -53.36 -7.27 -37.53
CA ALA A 253 -52.25 -6.50 -36.97
C ALA A 253 -52.69 -5.37 -36.02
N ALA A 254 -53.84 -4.73 -36.27
CA ALA A 254 -54.39 -3.66 -35.44
C ALA A 254 -54.95 -4.16 -34.09
N PHE A 255 -55.28 -5.45 -33.98
CA PHE A 255 -55.87 -6.05 -32.77
C PHE A 255 -54.87 -6.84 -31.90
N ILE A 256 -53.58 -6.91 -32.29
CA ILE A 256 -52.51 -7.58 -31.52
C ILE A 256 -51.99 -6.62 -30.43
N ASP A 257 -52.18 -6.98 -29.15
CA ASP A 257 -51.76 -6.15 -28.01
C ASP A 257 -50.36 -6.55 -27.51
N GLN A 258 -50.11 -7.85 -27.38
CA GLN A 258 -48.79 -8.40 -27.05
C GLN A 258 -48.56 -9.74 -27.77
N GLN A 259 -47.35 -9.89 -28.30
CA GLN A 259 -46.86 -11.15 -28.85
C GLN A 259 -46.00 -11.85 -27.80
N ILE A 260 -46.53 -12.92 -27.19
CA ILE A 260 -45.81 -13.65 -26.14
C ILE A 260 -45.05 -14.79 -26.82
N GLN A 261 -43.71 -14.69 -26.81
CA GLN A 261 -42.84 -15.79 -27.26
C GLN A 261 -42.76 -16.81 -26.13
N MET A 262 -43.36 -17.98 -26.35
CA MET A 262 -43.24 -19.12 -25.45
C MET A 262 -42.13 -20.03 -25.95
N ALA A 263 -41.05 -20.12 -25.19
CA ALA A 263 -40.00 -21.10 -25.43
C ALA A 263 -40.36 -22.39 -24.68
N ASP A 264 -40.55 -23.48 -25.42
CA ASP A 264 -40.68 -24.83 -24.87
C ASP A 264 -39.28 -25.39 -24.61
N TYR A 265 -38.81 -25.18 -23.39
CA TYR A 265 -37.49 -25.61 -22.95
C TYR A 265 -37.37 -27.14 -22.83
N GLU A 266 -38.47 -27.85 -22.61
CA GLU A 266 -38.50 -29.31 -22.55
C GLU A 266 -38.32 -29.90 -23.97
N SER A 267 -39.04 -29.37 -24.96
CA SER A 267 -38.83 -29.72 -26.37
C SER A 267 -37.43 -29.33 -26.87
N TYR A 268 -36.90 -28.19 -26.44
CA TYR A 268 -35.54 -27.78 -26.76
C TYR A 268 -34.49 -28.73 -26.17
N TYR A 269 -34.59 -29.03 -24.88
CA TYR A 269 -33.64 -29.89 -24.16
C TYR A 269 -33.64 -31.32 -24.70
N THR A 270 -34.81 -31.91 -24.92
CA THR A 270 -34.96 -33.29 -25.42
C THR A 270 -34.32 -33.50 -26.79
N GLN A 271 -34.33 -32.47 -27.64
CA GLN A 271 -33.72 -32.51 -28.97
C GLN A 271 -32.24 -32.09 -28.98
N CYS A 272 -31.84 -31.13 -28.13
CA CYS A 272 -30.48 -30.59 -28.06
C CYS A 272 -29.50 -31.50 -27.31
N GLN A 273 -29.93 -32.13 -26.21
CA GLN A 273 -29.12 -32.95 -25.29
C GLN A 273 -27.68 -32.40 -25.11
N PRO A 274 -27.51 -31.32 -24.33
CA PRO A 274 -26.23 -30.63 -24.24
C PRO A 274 -25.16 -31.50 -23.56
N GLU A 275 -23.96 -31.57 -24.15
CA GLU A 275 -22.84 -32.34 -23.61
C GLU A 275 -22.26 -31.70 -22.34
N MET A 276 -22.25 -30.37 -22.31
CA MET A 276 -21.82 -29.57 -21.18
C MET A 276 -22.47 -28.20 -21.22
N CYS A 277 -22.65 -27.58 -20.06
CA CYS A 277 -23.02 -26.18 -19.93
C CYS A 277 -21.90 -25.42 -19.21
N ILE A 278 -21.54 -24.27 -19.77
CA ILE A 278 -20.45 -23.42 -19.29
C ILE A 278 -20.98 -22.02 -19.09
N TYR A 279 -20.72 -21.45 -17.92
CA TYR A 279 -21.01 -20.06 -17.64
C TYR A 279 -19.89 -19.44 -16.83
N THR A 280 -19.74 -18.11 -16.96
CA THR A 280 -18.66 -17.37 -16.29
C THR A 280 -19.27 -16.37 -15.33
N ILE A 281 -19.02 -16.57 -14.04
CA ILE A 281 -19.51 -15.69 -12.97
C ILE A 281 -18.40 -14.77 -12.49
N ASP A 282 -18.75 -13.50 -12.35
CA ASP A 282 -17.92 -12.51 -11.69
C ASP A 282 -17.94 -12.76 -10.18
N GLN A 283 -16.76 -12.93 -9.61
CA GLN A 283 -16.59 -13.14 -8.17
C GLN A 283 -15.49 -12.23 -7.64
N LYS A 284 -15.64 -11.87 -6.36
CA LYS A 284 -14.55 -11.19 -5.64
C LYS A 284 -13.35 -12.12 -5.59
N LEU A 285 -12.17 -11.59 -5.94
CA LEU A 285 -10.93 -12.35 -5.87
C LEU A 285 -10.69 -12.83 -4.42
N HIS A 286 -10.26 -14.08 -4.27
CA HIS A 286 -9.94 -14.63 -2.96
C HIS A 286 -8.74 -13.89 -2.33
N SER A 287 -8.72 -13.79 -1.00
CA SER A 287 -7.70 -13.03 -0.23
C SER A 287 -6.26 -13.41 -0.57
N VAL A 288 -5.99 -14.70 -0.83
CA VAL A 288 -4.66 -15.21 -1.16
C VAL A 288 -4.14 -14.68 -2.50
N THR A 289 -5.02 -14.58 -3.51
CA THR A 289 -4.65 -14.07 -4.83
C THR A 289 -4.35 -12.57 -4.78
N LEU A 290 -5.11 -11.82 -3.96
CA LEU A 290 -4.86 -10.39 -3.75
C LEU A 290 -3.50 -10.14 -3.09
N VAL A 291 -3.13 -10.94 -2.08
CA VAL A 291 -1.83 -10.83 -1.41
C VAL A 291 -0.68 -11.13 -2.40
N ASN A 292 -0.80 -12.18 -3.21
CA ASN A 292 0.22 -12.53 -4.19
C ASN A 292 0.40 -11.46 -5.27
N SER A 293 -0.70 -10.87 -5.75
CA SER A 293 -0.64 -9.75 -6.71
C SER A 293 0.02 -8.51 -6.11
N VAL A 294 -0.30 -8.16 -4.85
CA VAL A 294 0.33 -7.03 -4.16
C VAL A 294 1.83 -7.27 -3.96
N ILE A 295 2.25 -8.47 -3.53
CA ILE A 295 3.67 -8.82 -3.37
C ILE A 295 4.42 -8.67 -4.70
N GLY A 296 3.84 -9.14 -5.82
CA GLY A 296 4.43 -9.01 -7.14
C GLY A 296 4.60 -7.55 -7.58
N LEU A 297 3.58 -6.72 -7.38
CA LEU A 297 3.59 -5.29 -7.73
C LEU A 297 4.54 -4.47 -6.85
N LEU A 298 4.66 -4.79 -5.56
CA LEU A 298 5.60 -4.16 -4.64
C LEU A 298 7.05 -4.39 -5.05
N GLY A 299 7.36 -5.57 -5.60
CA GLY A 299 8.65 -5.88 -6.18
C GLY A 299 9.06 -4.87 -7.25
N GLY A 300 8.22 -4.70 -8.28
CA GLY A 300 8.48 -3.76 -9.38
C GLY A 300 8.54 -2.30 -8.91
N LEU A 301 7.60 -1.88 -8.05
CA LEU A 301 7.57 -0.53 -7.51
C LEU A 301 8.87 -0.18 -6.75
N SER A 302 9.37 -1.10 -5.93
CA SER A 302 10.58 -0.87 -5.15
C SER A 302 11.83 -0.67 -6.01
N VAL A 303 11.96 -1.41 -7.12
CA VAL A 303 13.08 -1.28 -8.06
C VAL A 303 13.05 0.06 -8.78
N VAL A 304 11.87 0.45 -9.29
CA VAL A 304 11.70 1.72 -9.99
C VAL A 304 11.97 2.91 -9.07
N LEU A 305 11.44 2.90 -7.84
CA LEU A 305 11.66 3.98 -6.87
C LEU A 305 13.14 4.09 -6.46
N ARG A 306 13.86 2.96 -6.32
CA ARG A 306 15.30 2.98 -6.01
C ARG A 306 16.14 3.63 -7.11
N LEU A 307 15.70 3.56 -8.36
CA LEU A 307 16.38 4.21 -9.48
C LEU A 307 15.99 5.69 -9.63
N LEU A 308 14.69 5.99 -9.53
CA LEU A 308 14.16 7.34 -9.80
C LEU A 308 14.49 8.35 -8.71
N ILE A 309 14.41 7.98 -7.44
CA ILE A 309 14.56 8.92 -6.32
C ILE A 309 15.95 9.56 -6.23
N PRO A 310 17.07 8.82 -6.30
CA PRO A 310 18.39 9.45 -6.32
C PRO A 310 18.61 10.31 -7.57
N LEU A 311 18.00 9.95 -8.72
CA LEU A 311 18.06 10.75 -9.94
C LEU A 311 17.33 12.09 -9.75
N LEU A 312 16.11 12.05 -9.23
CA LEU A 312 15.30 13.24 -8.96
C LEU A 312 16.01 14.20 -8.00
N ILE A 313 16.61 13.68 -6.92
CA ILE A 313 17.31 14.51 -5.93
C ILE A 313 18.56 15.15 -6.55
N LYS A 314 19.34 14.42 -7.36
CA LYS A 314 20.47 14.99 -8.12
C LYS A 314 20.03 16.09 -9.07
N ILE A 315 18.91 15.91 -9.78
CA ILE A 315 18.36 16.91 -10.69
C ILE A 315 17.91 18.15 -9.92
N ILE A 316 17.16 18.00 -8.83
CA ILE A 316 16.69 19.12 -7.99
C ILE A 316 17.87 19.91 -7.44
N TYR A 317 18.89 19.23 -6.93
CA TYR A 317 20.10 19.89 -6.42
C TYR A 317 20.89 20.59 -7.52
N GLY A 318 20.97 19.98 -8.72
CA GLY A 318 21.56 20.60 -9.90
C GLY A 318 20.84 21.89 -10.31
N ILE A 319 19.51 21.87 -10.35
CA ILE A 319 18.68 23.05 -10.66
C ILE A 319 18.85 24.13 -9.59
N TYR A 320 18.80 23.75 -8.30
CA TYR A 320 19.03 24.68 -7.19
C TYR A 320 20.39 25.37 -7.29
N ARG A 321 21.45 24.60 -7.59
CA ARG A 321 22.80 25.13 -7.78
C ARG A 321 22.89 26.09 -8.97
N LEU A 322 22.22 25.78 -10.09
CA LEU A 322 22.15 26.65 -11.26
C LEU A 322 21.39 27.96 -10.96
N CYS A 323 20.27 27.89 -10.24
CA CYS A 323 19.53 29.08 -9.79
C CYS A 323 20.34 29.95 -8.84
N LEU A 324 21.11 29.36 -7.93
CA LEU A 324 22.00 30.07 -7.00
C LEU A 324 23.15 30.78 -7.72
N HIS A 325 23.70 30.18 -8.78
CA HIS A 325 24.72 30.83 -9.62
C HIS A 325 24.14 32.01 -10.41
N ARG A 326 22.92 31.87 -10.95
CA ARG A 326 22.28 32.94 -11.73
C ARG A 326 21.93 34.17 -10.88
N THR A 327 21.56 33.99 -9.61
CA THR A 327 21.29 35.10 -8.69
C THR A 327 22.56 35.80 -8.21
N ARG A 328 23.69 35.07 -8.01
CA ARG A 328 25.01 35.69 -7.77
C ARG A 328 25.52 36.48 -8.97
N GLY A 329 25.36 35.97 -10.20
CA GLY A 329 25.73 36.70 -11.41
C GLY A 329 24.91 37.98 -11.63
N LYS A 330 23.62 37.98 -11.28
CA LYS A 330 22.78 39.18 -11.33
C LYS A 330 23.13 40.22 -10.25
N LYS A 331 23.62 39.80 -9.08
CA LYS A 331 24.09 40.74 -8.03
C LYS A 331 25.39 41.44 -8.42
N LEU A 332 26.33 40.77 -9.10
CA LEU A 332 27.55 41.42 -9.60
C LEU A 332 27.25 42.43 -10.72
N TYR A 333 26.35 42.11 -11.64
CA TYR A 333 25.99 43.03 -12.73
C TYR A 333 25.16 44.23 -12.26
N ALA A 334 24.46 44.12 -11.13
CA ALA A 334 23.72 45.23 -10.53
C ALA A 334 24.66 46.20 -9.76
N SER A 335 25.75 45.70 -9.17
CA SER A 335 26.76 46.56 -8.52
C SER A 335 27.64 47.35 -9.49
N ASP A 336 27.77 46.90 -10.74
CA ASP A 336 28.54 47.61 -11.77
C ASP A 336 27.73 48.70 -12.50
N ILE A 337 26.41 48.79 -12.28
CA ILE A 337 25.52 49.80 -12.90
C ILE A 337 25.24 50.99 -11.96
N GLU A 338 25.50 50.88 -10.66
CA GLU A 338 25.42 52.01 -9.70
C GLU A 338 26.71 52.85 -9.63
N VAL A 339 27.71 52.55 -10.45
CA VAL A 339 28.94 53.34 -10.60
C VAL A 339 29.03 53.87 -12.03
N PHE A 340 28.05 54.68 -12.45
CA PHE A 340 28.19 55.59 -13.58
C PHE A 340 27.33 56.84 -13.39
#